data_AF-W0EHF3-F1
#
_entry.id   AF-W0EHF3-F1
#
_cell.length_a   1.000
_cell.length_b   1.000
_cell.length_c   1.000
_cell.angle_alpha   90.00
_cell.angle_beta   90.00
_cell.angle_gamma   90.00
#
_symmetry.space_group_name_H-M   'P 1'
#
loop_
_entity.id
_entity.type
_entity.pdbx_description
1 polymer ?
#
loop_
_entity_poly.entity_id
_entity_poly.type
_entity_poly.pdbx_seq_one_letter_code
_entity_poly.pdbx_strand_id
1 'polypeptide(L)' 'MVLKMEEGMRSLGKASLKELSPDDLVALDTYTAEVTGVKRIY' A
#
# COMPACT_ATOMS: atom_id res chain seq x y z
N MET A 1 -5.19 -3.99 17.67
CA MET A 1 -4.64 -4.17 16.30
C MET A 1 -5.17 -3.15 15.30
N VAL A 2 -6.45 -2.75 15.38
CA VAL A 2 -7.09 -1.76 14.49
C VAL A 2 -6.35 -0.41 14.41
N LEU A 3 -5.84 0.10 15.55
CA LEU A 3 -5.14 1.40 15.62
C LEU A 3 -3.96 1.54 14.65
N LYS A 4 -3.17 0.48 14.43
CA LYS A 4 -2.01 0.56 13.51
C LYS A 4 -2.46 0.72 12.06
N MET A 5 -3.55 0.08 11.69
CA MET A 5 -4.10 0.19 10.34
C MET A 5 -4.68 1.59 10.12
N GLU A 6 -5.42 2.11 11.10
CA GLU A 6 -5.99 3.46 11.03
C GLU A 6 -4.92 4.55 10.93
N GLU A 7 -3.83 4.44 11.70
CA GLU A 7 -2.71 5.39 11.61
C GLU A 7 -2.00 5.30 10.26
N GLY A 8 -1.82 4.07 9.74
CA GLY A 8 -1.30 3.85 8.40
C GLY A 8 -2.14 4.53 7.33
N MET A 9 -3.47 4.36 7.37
CA MET A 9 -4.37 5.03 6.44
C MET A 9 -4.31 6.56 6.54
N ARG A 10 -4.28 7.12 7.75
CA ARG A 10 -4.10 8.56 7.98
C ARG A 10 -2.81 9.10 7.38
N SER A 11 -1.70 8.37 7.54
CA SER A 11 -0.41 8.77 6.98
C SER A 11 -0.40 8.81 5.44
N LEU A 12 -1.25 8.01 4.80
CA LEU A 12 -1.48 7.99 3.36
C LEU A 12 -2.56 8.98 2.91
N GLY A 13 -3.16 9.75 3.84
CA GLY A 13 -4.24 10.68 3.54
C GLY A 13 -5.57 10.01 3.18
N LYS A 14 -5.80 8.77 3.63
CA LYS A 14 -6.98 7.96 3.31
C LYS A 14 -7.83 7.72 4.55
N ALA A 15 -9.15 7.64 4.37
CA ALA A 15 -10.08 7.35 5.47
C ALA A 15 -10.35 5.85 5.65
N SER A 16 -10.12 5.04 4.61
CA SER A 16 -10.37 3.60 4.64
C SER A 16 -9.47 2.80 3.70
N LEU A 17 -9.32 1.50 3.97
CA LEU A 17 -8.57 0.57 3.11
C LEU A 17 -9.12 0.46 1.68
N LYS A 18 -10.40 0.78 1.48
CA LYS A 18 -11.05 0.73 0.16
C LYS A 18 -10.57 1.83 -0.78
N GLU A 19 -9.90 2.85 -0.24
CA GLU A 19 -9.35 3.99 -1.00
C GLU A 19 -7.89 3.76 -1.43
N LEU A 20 -7.30 2.60 -1.08
CA LEU A 20 -5.96 2.24 -1.57
C LEU A 20 -6.00 1.93 -3.05
N SER A 21 -4.99 2.44 -3.74
CA SER A 21 -4.69 2.19 -5.14
C SER A 21 -3.27 1.64 -5.28
N PRO A 22 -2.92 1.04 -6.45
CA PRO A 22 -1.56 0.61 -6.72
C PRO A 22 -0.51 1.72 -6.58
N ASP A 23 -0.87 2.99 -6.77
CA ASP A 23 0.04 4.13 -6.61
C ASP A 23 0.35 4.46 -5.14
N ASP A 24 -0.46 3.97 -4.20
CA ASP A 24 -0.23 4.12 -2.75
C ASP A 24 0.68 3.02 -2.19
N LEU A 25 1.10 2.05 -3.02
CA LEU A 25 1.84 0.86 -2.62
C LEU A 25 3.19 0.76 -3.34
N VAL A 26 4.08 -0.01 -2.74
CA VAL A 26 5.35 -0.42 -3.36
C VAL A 26 5.64 -1.88 -3.07
N ALA A 27 6.17 -2.61 -4.04
CA ALA A 27 6.58 -3.99 -3.90
C ALA A 27 8.05 -4.09 -3.45
N LEU A 28 8.33 -4.97 -2.49
CA LEU A 28 9.67 -5.14 -1.91
C LEU A 28 10.56 -6.12 -2.70
N ASP A 29 9.97 -6.85 -3.64
CA ASP A 29 10.64 -7.87 -4.43
C ASP A 29 10.10 -7.89 -5.86
N THR A 30 10.86 -8.52 -6.76
CA THR A 30 10.50 -8.62 -8.19
C THR A 30 9.18 -9.36 -8.40
N TYR A 31 9.00 -10.47 -7.69
CA TYR A 31 7.88 -11.38 -7.94
C TYR A 31 6.55 -10.72 -7.56
N THR A 32 6.50 -10.07 -6.40
CA THR A 32 5.31 -9.31 -5.98
C THR A 32 5.02 -8.16 -6.94
N ALA A 33 6.04 -7.45 -7.41
CA ALA A 33 5.86 -6.37 -8.39
C ALA A 33 5.24 -6.89 -9.70
N GLU A 34 5.74 -8.01 -10.22
CA GLU A 34 5.25 -8.64 -11.45
C GLU A 34 3.81 -9.13 -11.31
N VAL A 35 3.46 -9.78 -10.20
CA VAL A 35 2.12 -10.35 -9.99
C VAL A 35 1.06 -9.28 -9.71
N THR A 36 1.44 -8.20 -9.02
CA THR A 36 0.49 -7.15 -8.59
C THR A 36 0.44 -5.94 -9.53
N GLY A 37 1.46 -5.75 -10.38
CA GLY A 37 1.60 -4.56 -11.22
C GLY A 37 1.96 -3.29 -10.44
N VAL A 38 2.23 -3.39 -9.13
CA VAL A 38 2.65 -2.29 -8.27
C VAL A 38 4.14 -1.98 -8.51
N LYS A 39 4.52 -0.70 -8.40
CA LYS A 39 5.90 -0.25 -8.56
C LYS A 39 6.81 -0.93 -7.54
N ARG A 40 7.95 -1.45 -7.97
CA ARG A 40 8.98 -2.03 -7.09
C ARG A 40 9.76 -0.92 -6.38
N ILE A 41 10.12 -1.11 -5.12
CA ILE A 41 11.18 -0.31 -4.50
C ILE A 41 12.51 -0.63 -5.20
N TYR A 42 13.33 0.40 -5.40
CA TYR A 42 14.61 0.36 -6.10
C TYR A 42 15.45 -0.89 -5.77
#